data_AF-A0A4Y2KKY8-F1
#
_entry.id   AF-A0A4Y2KKY8-F1
#
_cell.length_a   1.000
_cell.length_b   1.000
_cell.length_c   1.000
_cell.angle_alpha   90.00
_cell.angle_beta   90.00
_cell.angle_gamma   90.00
#
_symmetry.space_group_name_H-M   'P 1'
#
loop_
_entity.id
_entity.type
_entity.pdbx_description
1 polymer ?
#
loop_
_entity_poly.entity_id
_entity_poly.type
_entity_poly.pdbx_seq_one_letter_code
_entity_poly.pdbx_strand_id
1 'polypeptide(L)'
;MYTRVECCEEERLSDLLNNWFQLESLGINDSLSGRSETDEKLIQKFEENLRFENGCYVTGLLWKRESVDLRDNFHLAKRQFDRFRGELKNNSFVRNQCEEIIKFQKANNIVEECNEGETGYFMPYRGVVRKDKSTTQVRSVFNCSSSKRGDLSLNDYLEQGPNLNPSLLDVLLKFRIFKVVFCGDIENAFLMIGIAEDDRRYLRF
;
A
#
# COMPACT_ATOMS: atom_id res chain seq x y z
N MET A 1 55.13 16.95 -3.97
CA MET A 1 54.01 17.83 -3.57
C MET A 1 52.75 16.99 -3.73
N TYR A 2 52.29 16.32 -2.66
CA TYR A 2 51.08 15.51 -2.69
C TYR A 2 49.91 16.43 -2.42
N THR A 3 49.10 16.71 -3.45
CA THR A 3 47.85 17.43 -3.27
C THR A 3 46.86 16.49 -2.61
N ARG A 4 46.66 16.70 -1.31
CA ARG A 4 45.62 16.07 -0.51
C ARG A 4 44.31 16.72 -0.93
N VAL A 5 43.47 15.99 -1.65
CA VAL A 5 42.08 16.40 -1.90
C VAL A 5 41.32 16.10 -0.61
N GLU A 6 41.08 17.14 0.19
CA GLU A 6 40.16 17.03 1.33
C GLU A 6 38.74 16.96 0.78
N CYS A 7 38.06 15.85 1.05
CA CYS A 7 36.66 15.62 0.74
C CYS A 7 35.80 16.58 1.59
N CYS A 8 35.53 17.78 1.06
CA CYS A 8 34.46 18.66 1.52
C CYS A 8 33.14 18.42 0.74
N GLU A 9 33.06 17.35 -0.07
CA GLU A 9 31.94 17.11 -0.99
C GLU A 9 30.82 16.23 -0.43
N GLU A 10 31.04 15.43 0.63
CA GLU A 10 30.00 14.51 1.11
C GLU A 10 28.78 15.23 1.70
N GLU A 11 28.98 16.31 2.47
CA GLU A 11 27.87 17.13 2.98
C GLU A 11 27.14 17.87 1.85
N ARG A 12 27.87 18.41 0.87
CA ARG A 12 27.25 19.09 -0.29
C ARG A 12 26.49 18.15 -1.22
N LEU A 13 27.00 16.93 -1.43
CA LEU A 13 26.37 15.92 -2.27
C LEU A 13 25.12 15.35 -1.58
N SER A 14 25.20 15.11 -0.27
CA SER A 14 24.03 14.68 0.51
C SER A 14 22.97 15.77 0.59
N ASP A 15 23.33 17.04 0.76
CA ASP A 15 22.39 18.16 0.66
C ASP A 15 21.78 18.30 -0.73
N LEU A 16 22.58 18.13 -1.79
CA LEU A 16 22.09 18.13 -3.16
C LEU A 16 21.15 16.96 -3.42
N LEU A 17 21.48 15.75 -2.96
CA LEU A 17 20.64 14.55 -3.07
C LEU A 17 19.35 14.71 -2.28
N ASN A 18 19.42 15.21 -1.04
CA ASN A 18 18.26 15.49 -0.21
C ASN A 18 17.34 16.51 -0.88
N ASN A 19 17.89 17.61 -1.40
CA ASN A 19 17.14 18.58 -2.17
C ASN A 19 16.58 17.99 -3.47
N TRP A 20 17.25 17.03 -4.10
CA TRP A 20 16.78 16.33 -5.30
C TRP A 20 15.67 15.30 -5.05
N PHE A 21 15.65 14.69 -3.87
CA PHE A 21 14.61 13.75 -3.44
C PHE A 21 13.45 14.43 -2.73
N GLN A 22 13.53 15.74 -2.45
CA GLN A 22 12.37 16.51 -2.04
C GLN A 22 11.28 16.43 -3.11
N LEU A 23 10.04 16.21 -2.68
CA LEU A 23 8.89 16.12 -3.58
C LEU A 23 8.75 17.38 -4.45
N GLU A 24 9.10 18.54 -3.91
CA GLU A 24 9.09 19.82 -4.61
C GLU A 24 10.05 19.87 -5.80
N SER A 25 11.25 19.28 -5.69
CA SER A 25 12.22 19.24 -6.79
C SER A 25 11.90 18.18 -7.85
N LEU A 26 11.19 17.12 -7.46
CA LEU A 26 10.54 16.18 -8.37
C LEU A 26 9.29 16.80 -9.06
N GLY A 27 8.95 18.03 -8.71
CA GLY A 27 7.81 18.73 -9.27
C GLY A 27 6.47 18.26 -8.71
N ILE A 28 6.47 17.58 -7.58
CA ILE A 28 5.30 17.39 -6.74
C ILE A 28 5.31 18.58 -5.79
N ASN A 29 4.85 19.73 -6.28
CA ASN A 29 4.67 20.87 -5.40
C ASN A 29 3.45 20.57 -4.53
N ASP A 30 3.54 20.79 -3.22
CA ASP A 30 2.41 20.74 -2.29
C ASP A 30 1.41 21.90 -2.51
N SER A 31 1.47 22.53 -3.69
CA SER A 31 0.46 23.43 -4.25
C SER A 31 -0.85 22.67 -4.52
N LEU A 32 -1.39 21.98 -3.52
CA LEU A 32 -2.79 21.57 -3.50
C LEU A 32 -3.62 22.78 -3.10
N SER A 33 -3.54 23.84 -3.92
CA SER A 33 -4.48 24.95 -3.90
C SER A 33 -5.86 24.39 -4.27
N GLY A 34 -6.58 23.92 -3.25
CA GLY A 34 -7.88 23.27 -3.41
C GLY A 34 -8.18 22.12 -2.45
N ARG A 35 -7.30 21.76 -1.50
CA ARG A 35 -7.67 20.84 -0.40
C ARG A 35 -8.82 21.46 0.39
N SER A 36 -9.87 20.67 0.62
CA SER A 36 -10.95 21.07 1.52
C SER A 36 -10.46 21.04 2.97
N GLU A 37 -11.11 21.77 3.86
CA GLU A 37 -10.85 21.69 5.31
C GLU A 37 -10.99 20.23 5.82
N THR A 38 -11.86 19.44 5.19
CA THR A 38 -12.00 18.01 5.47
C THR A 38 -10.78 17.19 5.05
N ASP A 39 -10.16 17.51 3.91
CA ASP A 39 -8.95 16.84 3.44
C ASP A 39 -7.76 17.12 4.37
N GLU A 40 -7.61 18.37 4.81
CA GLU A 40 -6.56 18.76 5.75
C GLU A 40 -6.69 18.04 7.09
N LYS A 41 -7.91 17.93 7.63
CA LYS A 41 -8.18 17.16 8.85
C LYS A 41 -7.88 15.67 8.69
N LEU A 42 -8.15 15.09 7.52
CA LEU A 42 -7.83 13.69 7.24
C LEU A 42 -6.33 13.45 7.15
N ILE A 43 -5.58 14.36 6.52
CA ILE A 43 -4.11 14.30 6.46
C ILE A 43 -3.54 14.43 7.87
N GLN A 44 -3.99 15.41 8.65
CA GLN A 44 -3.55 15.57 10.03
C GLN A 44 -3.82 14.32 10.87
N LYS A 45 -5.03 13.75 10.76
CA LYS A 45 -5.38 12.48 11.44
C LYS A 45 -4.48 11.33 11.00
N PHE A 46 -4.10 11.25 9.72
CA PHE A 46 -3.18 10.24 9.23
C PHE A 46 -1.78 10.42 9.83
N GLU A 47 -1.26 11.64 9.82
CA GLU A 47 0.06 11.98 10.35
C GLU A 47 0.16 11.74 11.87
N GLU A 48 -0.88 12.06 12.63
CA GLU A 48 -0.95 11.81 14.07
C GLU A 48 -0.94 10.30 14.41
N ASN A 49 -1.47 9.46 13.51
CA ASN A 49 -1.47 8.00 13.66
C ASN A 49 -0.22 7.33 13.09
N LEU A 50 0.60 8.07 12.32
CA LEU A 50 1.80 7.55 11.68
C LEU A 50 2.95 7.46 12.68
N ARG A 51 3.56 6.29 12.78
CA ARG A 51 4.72 6.02 13.63
C ARG A 51 5.82 5.39 12.80
N PHE A 52 7.07 5.62 13.18
CA PHE A 52 8.21 4.95 12.57
C PHE A 52 8.81 3.97 13.58
N GLU A 53 8.65 2.68 13.32
CA GLU A 53 9.02 1.60 14.23
C GLU A 53 9.78 0.51 13.46
N ASN A 54 10.92 0.06 14.01
CA ASN A 54 11.73 -1.02 13.44
C ASN A 54 12.12 -0.82 11.96
N GLY A 55 12.35 0.42 11.54
CA GLY A 55 12.74 0.75 10.16
C GLY A 55 11.57 0.81 9.18
N CYS A 56 10.33 0.75 9.65
CA CYS A 56 9.11 0.75 8.86
C CYS A 56 8.13 1.80 9.38
N TYR A 57 7.36 2.42 8.49
CA TYR A 57 6.25 3.27 8.90
C TYR A 57 5.05 2.38 9.28
N VAL A 58 4.39 2.66 10.38
CA VAL A 58 3.20 1.96 10.85
C VAL A 58 2.08 2.97 11.07
N THR A 59 0.88 2.66 10.58
CA THR A 59 -0.28 3.55 10.75
C THR A 59 -1.55 2.75 10.99
N GLY A 60 -2.52 3.38 11.64
CA GLY A 60 -3.88 2.85 11.77
C GLY A 60 -4.66 2.97 10.47
N LEU A 61 -5.69 2.15 10.33
CA LEU A 61 -6.67 2.31 9.27
C LEU A 61 -7.42 3.64 9.46
N LEU A 62 -7.62 4.37 8.35
CA LEU A 62 -8.36 5.62 8.37
C LEU A 62 -9.86 5.35 8.46
N TRP A 63 -10.37 5.21 9.67
CA TRP A 63 -11.79 4.96 9.92
C TRP A 63 -12.65 6.22 9.73
N LYS A 64 -13.76 6.06 9.00
CA LYS A 64 -14.86 7.05 8.86
C LYS A 64 -15.65 7.28 10.14
N ARG A 65 -15.61 6.32 11.07
CA ARG A 65 -16.38 6.31 12.33
C ARG A 65 -15.46 5.93 13.47
N GLU A 66 -15.70 6.50 14.66
CA GLU A 66 -14.92 6.15 15.86
C GLU A 66 -15.21 4.71 16.33
N SER A 67 -16.48 4.29 16.31
CA SER A 67 -16.87 2.92 16.61
C SER A 67 -16.93 2.07 15.34
N VAL A 68 -16.11 1.03 15.27
CA VAL A 68 -16.10 0.07 14.17
C VAL A 68 -16.94 -1.15 14.55
N ASP A 69 -18.18 -1.20 14.06
CA ASP A 69 -19.12 -2.31 14.23
C ASP A 69 -19.13 -3.26 13.00
N LEU A 70 -17.95 -3.44 12.38
CA LEU A 70 -17.80 -4.27 11.19
C LEU A 70 -18.08 -5.74 11.53
N ARG A 71 -19.11 -6.31 10.90
CA ARG A 71 -19.58 -7.68 11.16
C ARG A 71 -18.65 -8.73 10.54
N ASP A 72 -18.61 -9.90 11.19
CA ASP A 72 -17.91 -11.06 10.65
C ASP A 72 -18.52 -11.52 9.31
N ASN A 73 -17.65 -11.69 8.32
CA ASN A 73 -17.99 -12.14 6.97
C ASN A 73 -17.27 -13.46 6.59
N PHE A 74 -16.74 -14.21 7.57
CA PHE A 74 -15.92 -15.40 7.35
C PHE A 74 -16.57 -16.41 6.41
N HIS A 75 -17.85 -16.74 6.62
CA HIS A 75 -18.58 -17.67 5.76
C HIS A 75 -18.58 -17.26 4.28
N LEU A 76 -18.63 -15.96 4.01
CA LEU A 76 -18.65 -15.41 2.66
C LEU A 76 -17.25 -15.44 2.04
N ALA A 77 -16.22 -15.04 2.78
CA ALA A 77 -14.83 -15.15 2.36
C ALA A 77 -14.44 -16.60 2.08
N LYS A 78 -14.75 -17.51 3.01
CA LYS A 78 -14.52 -18.95 2.88
C LYS A 78 -15.19 -19.55 1.66
N ARG A 79 -16.45 -19.19 1.38
CA ARG A 79 -17.16 -19.68 0.18
C ARG A 79 -16.47 -19.25 -1.11
N GLN A 80 -15.97 -18.02 -1.19
CA GLN A 80 -15.21 -17.53 -2.34
C GLN A 80 -13.87 -18.24 -2.47
N PHE A 81 -13.17 -18.43 -1.35
CA PHE A 81 -11.93 -19.17 -1.31
C PHE A 81 -12.10 -20.64 -1.71
N ASP A 82 -13.17 -21.32 -1.26
CA ASP A 82 -13.46 -22.70 -1.64
C ASP A 82 -13.63 -22.86 -3.16
N ARG A 83 -14.27 -21.87 -3.82
CA ARG A 83 -14.36 -21.82 -5.28
C ARG A 83 -12.98 -21.63 -5.91
N PHE A 84 -12.21 -20.66 -5.43
CA PHE A 84 -10.87 -20.38 -5.93
C PHE A 84 -9.93 -21.59 -5.74
N ARG A 85 -10.01 -22.28 -4.61
CA ARG A 85 -9.29 -23.51 -4.32
C ARG A 85 -9.62 -24.62 -5.33
N GLY A 86 -10.87 -24.70 -5.79
CA GLY A 86 -11.26 -25.57 -6.90
C GLY A 86 -10.52 -25.23 -8.20
N GLU A 87 -10.38 -23.95 -8.52
CA GLU A 87 -9.61 -23.47 -9.69
C GLU A 87 -8.10 -23.81 -9.54
N LEU A 88 -7.53 -23.65 -8.34
CA LEU A 88 -6.13 -23.96 -8.06
C LEU A 88 -5.78 -25.43 -8.24
N LYS A 89 -6.71 -26.36 -7.97
CA LYS A 89 -6.49 -27.80 -8.20
C LYS A 89 -6.21 -28.12 -9.66
N ASN A 90 -6.81 -27.35 -10.57
CA ASN A 90 -6.69 -27.55 -12.02
C ASN A 90 -5.58 -26.69 -12.65
N ASN A 91 -4.94 -25.80 -11.87
CA ASN A 91 -3.92 -24.89 -12.38
C ASN A 91 -2.72 -24.81 -11.40
N SER A 92 -1.79 -25.75 -11.57
CA SER A 92 -0.59 -25.86 -10.74
C SER A 92 0.31 -24.62 -10.80
N PHE A 93 0.38 -23.96 -11.95
CA PHE A 93 1.16 -22.72 -12.10
C PHE A 93 0.64 -21.61 -11.18
N VAL A 94 -0.68 -21.33 -11.22
CA VAL A 94 -1.28 -20.29 -10.38
C VAL A 94 -1.16 -20.65 -8.90
N ARG A 95 -1.35 -21.94 -8.55
CA ARG A 95 -1.18 -22.41 -7.18
C ARG A 95 0.22 -22.16 -6.65
N ASN A 96 1.25 -22.60 -7.38
CA ASN A 96 2.64 -22.46 -6.95
C ASN A 96 3.03 -20.98 -6.81
N GLN A 97 2.60 -20.12 -7.74
CA GLN A 97 2.82 -18.68 -7.66
C GLN A 97 2.15 -18.04 -6.43
N CYS A 98 0.89 -18.43 -6.12
CA CYS A 98 0.22 -17.94 -4.92
C CYS A 98 0.94 -18.39 -3.64
N GLU A 99 1.42 -19.64 -3.59
CA GLU A 99 2.19 -20.16 -2.46
C GLU A 99 3.53 -19.42 -2.29
N GLU A 100 4.24 -19.12 -3.38
CA GLU A 100 5.48 -18.33 -3.36
C GLU A 100 5.24 -16.91 -2.85
N ILE A 101 4.16 -16.25 -3.29
CA ILE A 101 3.79 -14.91 -2.80
C ILE A 101 3.53 -14.94 -1.28
N ILE A 102 2.76 -15.90 -0.78
CA ILE A 102 2.47 -15.99 0.66
C ILE A 102 3.75 -16.31 1.45
N LYS A 103 4.61 -17.20 0.95
CA LYS A 103 5.91 -17.50 1.59
C LYS A 103 6.81 -16.27 1.66
N PHE A 104 6.90 -15.52 0.56
CA PHE A 104 7.64 -14.27 0.51
C PHE A 104 7.09 -13.26 1.53
N GLN A 105 5.77 -13.07 1.56
CA GLN A 105 5.15 -12.14 2.50
C GLN A 105 5.39 -12.55 3.97
N LYS A 106 5.28 -13.83 4.29
CA LYS A 106 5.53 -14.34 5.64
C LYS A 106 7.00 -14.19 6.05
N ALA A 107 7.93 -14.46 5.13
CA ALA A 107 9.37 -14.34 5.40
C ALA A 107 9.82 -12.90 5.64
N ASN A 108 9.12 -11.92 5.06
CA ASN A 108 9.39 -10.48 5.21
C ASN A 108 8.50 -9.82 6.28
N ASN A 109 7.79 -10.59 7.12
CA ASN A 109 6.86 -10.08 8.14
C ASN A 109 5.77 -9.13 7.59
N ILE A 110 5.37 -9.31 6.33
CA ILE A 110 4.29 -8.56 5.68
C ILE A 110 2.93 -9.14 6.10
N VAL A 111 2.87 -10.45 6.32
CA VAL A 111 1.68 -11.16 6.82
C VAL A 111 2.06 -12.07 7.99
N GLU A 112 1.11 -12.25 8.90
CA GLU A 112 1.24 -13.10 10.08
C GLU A 112 0.10 -14.11 10.17
N GLU A 113 0.29 -15.17 10.95
CA GLU A 113 -0.78 -16.14 11.20
C GLU A 113 -1.81 -15.55 12.16
N CYS A 114 -3.09 -15.71 11.83
CA CYS A 114 -4.18 -15.24 12.69
C CYS A 114 -4.35 -16.16 13.90
N ASN A 115 -4.57 -15.58 15.09
CA ASN A 115 -4.96 -16.34 16.27
C ASN A 115 -6.35 -16.98 16.06
N GLU A 116 -6.46 -18.29 16.34
CA GLU A 116 -7.73 -19.00 16.26
C GLU A 116 -8.72 -18.47 17.33
N GLY A 117 -9.96 -18.22 16.93
CA GLY A 117 -11.05 -17.83 17.84
C GLY A 117 -11.26 -16.32 18.01
N GLU A 118 -10.39 -15.47 17.47
CA GLU A 118 -10.61 -14.03 17.49
C GLU A 118 -11.62 -13.59 16.43
N THR A 119 -12.48 -12.63 16.77
CA THR A 119 -13.45 -12.05 15.82
C THR A 119 -12.78 -11.00 14.92
N GLY A 120 -13.06 -11.05 13.62
CA GLY A 120 -12.49 -10.10 12.66
C GLY A 120 -13.24 -10.06 11.34
N TYR A 121 -12.72 -9.27 10.41
CA TYR A 121 -13.20 -9.22 9.04
C TYR A 121 -12.23 -9.95 8.12
N PHE A 122 -12.77 -10.77 7.22
CA PHE A 122 -12.03 -11.59 6.28
C PHE A 122 -12.21 -11.04 4.86
N MET A 123 -11.14 -10.52 4.29
CA MET A 123 -11.07 -10.10 2.89
C MET A 123 -11.03 -11.35 1.99
N PRO A 124 -12.04 -11.57 1.13
CA PRO A 124 -12.00 -12.67 0.18
C PRO A 124 -10.75 -12.59 -0.71
N TYR A 125 -9.94 -13.65 -0.64
CA TYR A 125 -8.68 -13.79 -1.39
C TYR A 125 -8.89 -14.43 -2.76
N ARG A 126 -8.16 -13.91 -3.77
CA ARG A 126 -8.07 -14.52 -5.10
C ARG A 126 -6.73 -14.24 -5.77
N GLY A 127 -6.16 -15.25 -6.43
CA GLY A 127 -5.06 -15.08 -7.38
C GLY A 127 -5.57 -14.78 -8.79
N VAL A 128 -5.18 -13.65 -9.37
CA VAL A 128 -5.56 -13.25 -10.73
C VAL A 128 -4.37 -13.31 -11.67
N VAL A 129 -4.57 -13.94 -12.83
CA VAL A 129 -3.53 -14.09 -13.87
C VAL A 129 -3.56 -12.92 -14.84
N ARG A 130 -2.46 -12.19 -14.96
CA ARG A 130 -2.22 -11.14 -15.95
C ARG A 130 -1.34 -11.70 -17.08
N LYS A 131 -1.98 -12.14 -18.16
CA LYS A 131 -1.30 -12.74 -19.33
C LYS A 131 -0.45 -11.74 -20.12
N ASP A 132 -0.66 -10.45 -19.89
CA ASP A 132 0.03 -9.31 -20.51
C ASP A 132 1.36 -8.95 -19.82
N LYS A 133 1.68 -9.55 -18.67
CA LYS A 133 2.91 -9.28 -17.91
C LYS A 133 3.80 -10.52 -17.87
N SER A 134 5.08 -10.32 -18.21
CA SER A 134 6.09 -11.39 -18.23
C SER A 134 6.70 -11.69 -16.86
N THR A 135 6.81 -10.69 -15.97
CA THR A 135 7.52 -10.80 -14.68
C THR A 135 6.60 -11.13 -13.50
N THR A 136 5.40 -10.55 -13.45
CA THR A 136 4.42 -10.78 -12.36
C THR A 136 3.10 -11.28 -12.93
N GLN A 137 3.11 -12.51 -13.42
CA GLN A 137 1.97 -13.08 -14.14
C GLN A 137 0.78 -13.40 -13.22
N VAL A 138 1.00 -13.56 -11.91
CA VAL A 138 -0.05 -13.79 -10.90
C VAL A 138 0.00 -12.70 -9.84
N ARG A 139 -1.16 -12.14 -9.46
CA ARG A 139 -1.29 -11.18 -8.37
C ARG A 139 -2.32 -11.65 -7.35
N SER A 140 -2.00 -11.50 -6.08
CA SER A 140 -2.97 -11.64 -4.99
C SER A 140 -3.91 -10.43 -4.98
N VAL A 141 -5.21 -10.70 -4.89
CA VAL A 141 -6.28 -9.71 -4.85
C VAL A 141 -7.14 -9.99 -3.63
N PHE A 142 -7.42 -8.94 -2.88
CA PHE A 142 -8.27 -8.96 -1.70
C PHE A 142 -9.53 -8.13 -1.98
N ASN A 143 -10.71 -8.70 -1.78
CA ASN A 143 -11.97 -8.04 -2.10
C ASN A 143 -12.57 -7.30 -0.88
N CYS A 144 -12.09 -6.09 -0.61
CA CYS A 144 -12.54 -5.31 0.54
C CYS A 144 -13.94 -4.69 0.39
N SER A 145 -14.56 -4.73 -0.80
CA SER A 145 -15.95 -4.28 -1.02
C SER A 145 -17.00 -5.38 -0.79
N SER A 146 -16.57 -6.56 -0.35
CA SER A 146 -17.42 -7.73 -0.21
C SER A 146 -18.22 -7.75 1.09
N SER A 147 -19.52 -7.43 1.04
CA SER A 147 -20.42 -7.50 2.19
C SER A 147 -21.54 -8.53 2.02
N LYS A 148 -22.17 -8.90 3.15
CA LYS A 148 -23.46 -9.62 3.14
C LYS A 148 -24.57 -8.65 2.73
N ARG A 149 -25.66 -9.18 2.18
CA ARG A 149 -26.81 -8.34 1.78
C ARG A 149 -27.36 -7.60 3.00
N GLY A 150 -27.32 -6.27 2.95
CA GLY A 150 -27.79 -5.39 4.03
C GLY A 150 -26.70 -4.95 5.01
N ASP A 151 -25.47 -5.47 4.88
CA ASP A 151 -24.32 -5.06 5.67
C ASP A 151 -23.38 -4.15 4.86
N LEU A 152 -22.59 -3.34 5.57
CA LEU A 152 -21.54 -2.49 5.01
C LEU A 152 -20.25 -3.32 4.80
N SER A 153 -19.47 -2.96 3.79
CA SER A 153 -18.16 -3.54 3.47
C SER A 153 -17.03 -2.82 4.19
N LEU A 154 -15.83 -3.39 4.24
CA LEU A 154 -14.67 -2.71 4.83
C LEU A 154 -14.40 -1.34 4.17
N ASN A 155 -14.53 -1.24 2.84
CA ASN A 155 -14.37 0.02 2.12
C ASN A 155 -15.39 1.10 2.56
N ASP A 156 -16.57 0.70 3.02
CA ASP A 156 -17.57 1.65 3.51
C ASP A 156 -17.19 2.24 4.87
N TYR A 157 -16.37 1.54 5.65
CA TYR A 157 -15.84 1.99 6.95
C TYR A 157 -14.54 2.80 6.83
N LEU A 158 -13.83 2.70 5.70
CA LEU A 158 -12.56 3.39 5.48
C LEU A 158 -12.75 4.69 4.70
N GLU A 159 -11.99 5.71 5.08
CA GLU A 159 -11.86 6.95 4.33
C GLU A 159 -11.13 6.69 3.01
N GLN A 160 -11.61 7.33 1.95
CA GLN A 160 -10.94 7.28 0.65
C GLN A 160 -9.64 8.08 0.65
N GLY A 161 -9.55 9.07 1.54
CA GLY A 161 -8.47 10.04 1.58
C GLY A 161 -8.54 11.06 0.43
N PRO A 162 -7.81 12.18 0.56
CA PRO A 162 -7.70 13.16 -0.52
C PRO A 162 -6.90 12.62 -1.71
N ASN A 163 -7.15 13.19 -2.89
CA ASN A 163 -6.32 12.89 -4.06
C ASN A 163 -4.95 13.61 -3.93
N LEU A 164 -3.92 12.83 -3.57
CA LEU A 164 -2.55 13.32 -3.46
C LEU A 164 -1.75 13.19 -4.77
N ASN A 165 -2.36 12.70 -5.86
CA ASN A 165 -1.66 12.56 -7.13
C ASN A 165 -1.45 13.93 -7.77
N PRO A 166 -0.25 14.23 -8.29
CA PRO A 166 -0.03 15.45 -9.06
C PRO A 166 -0.89 15.43 -10.33
N SER A 167 -1.23 16.62 -10.83
CA SER A 167 -1.91 16.77 -12.12
C SER A 167 -1.09 16.09 -13.23
N LEU A 168 -1.74 15.21 -13.99
CA LEU A 168 -1.08 14.51 -15.10
C LEU A 168 -0.54 15.52 -16.13
N LEU A 169 -1.25 16.62 -16.37
CA LEU A 169 -0.79 17.67 -17.27
C LEU A 169 0.51 18.30 -16.76
N ASP A 170 0.58 18.60 -15.46
CA ASP A 170 1.75 19.22 -14.85
C ASP A 170 2.95 18.28 -14.91
N VAL A 171 2.74 16.99 -14.64
CA VAL A 171 3.77 15.95 -14.81
C VAL A 171 4.26 15.93 -16.25
N LEU A 172 3.36 15.87 -17.24
CA LEU A 172 3.75 15.84 -18.67
C LEU A 172 4.48 17.10 -19.13
N LEU A 173 4.11 18.28 -18.62
CA LEU A 173 4.79 19.53 -18.91
C LEU A 173 6.20 19.53 -18.30
N LYS A 174 6.35 19.09 -17.05
CA LYS A 174 7.66 18.99 -16.38
C LYS A 174 8.61 18.02 -17.08
N PHE A 175 8.09 16.90 -17.58
CA PHE A 175 8.85 15.96 -18.43
C PHE A 175 9.44 16.61 -19.69
N ARG A 176 8.88 17.74 -20.15
CA ARG A 176 9.36 18.48 -21.33
C ARG A 176 10.29 19.65 -20.99
N ILE A 177 10.40 20.04 -19.72
CA ILE A 177 11.27 21.17 -19.30
C ILE A 177 12.74 20.78 -19.40
N PHE A 178 13.09 19.58 -18.96
CA PHE A 178 14.46 19.11 -18.89
C PHE A 178 14.79 18.17 -20.05
N LYS A 179 16.05 18.23 -20.52
CA LYS A 179 16.54 17.40 -21.62
C LYS A 179 16.66 15.91 -21.25
N VAL A 180 16.81 15.62 -19.96
CA VAL A 180 17.03 14.27 -19.42
C VAL A 180 16.03 14.06 -18.28
N VAL A 181 15.40 12.89 -18.26
CA VAL A 181 14.44 12.48 -17.22
C VAL A 181 14.88 11.15 -16.64
N PHE A 182 14.79 11.02 -15.32
CA PHE A 182 14.98 9.76 -14.62
C PHE A 182 13.62 9.18 -14.25
N CYS A 183 13.45 7.91 -14.54
CA CYS A 183 12.27 7.15 -14.17
C CYS A 183 12.71 5.98 -13.30
N GLY A 184 12.07 5.80 -12.16
CA GLY A 184 12.28 4.66 -11.27
C GLY A 184 10.93 4.03 -10.92
N ASP A 185 10.95 2.71 -10.72
CA ASP A 185 9.83 1.99 -10.13
C ASP A 185 10.26 1.55 -8.73
N ILE A 186 9.47 1.90 -7.72
CA ILE A 186 9.73 1.49 -6.34
C ILE A 186 9.00 0.18 -6.12
N GLU A 187 9.73 -0.92 -6.23
CA GLU A 187 9.17 -2.24 -6.05
C GLU A 187 8.57 -2.38 -4.64
N ASN A 188 7.34 -2.90 -4.57
CA ASN A 188 6.65 -3.19 -3.30
C ASN A 188 6.51 -1.98 -2.36
N ALA A 189 6.42 -0.75 -2.88
CA ALA A 189 6.33 0.48 -2.07
C ALA A 189 5.26 0.42 -0.96
N PHE A 190 4.06 -0.09 -1.25
CA PHE A 190 2.98 -0.21 -0.26
C PHE A 190 3.26 -1.22 0.85
N LEU A 191 4.15 -2.20 0.63
CA LEU A 191 4.51 -3.20 1.63
C LEU A 191 5.51 -2.65 2.66
N MET A 192 6.05 -1.44 2.42
CA MET A 192 6.93 -0.73 3.35
C MET A 192 6.16 0.09 4.41
N ILE A 193 4.83 -0.01 4.42
CA ILE A 193 3.97 0.62 5.42
C ILE A 193 3.18 -0.48 6.13
N GLY A 194 3.43 -0.65 7.42
CA GLY A 194 2.71 -1.57 8.30
C GLY A 194 1.38 -1.00 8.80
N ILE A 195 0.52 -1.91 9.26
CA ILE A 195 -0.76 -1.57 9.89
C ILE A 195 -0.66 -1.78 11.41
N ALA A 196 -1.20 -0.85 12.18
CA ALA A 196 -1.28 -0.93 13.63
C ALA A 196 -1.97 -2.24 14.08
N GLU A 197 -1.47 -2.87 15.14
CA GLU A 197 -1.89 -4.20 15.59
C GLU A 197 -3.40 -4.30 15.83
N ASP A 198 -3.99 -3.26 16.46
CA ASP A 198 -5.43 -3.17 16.75
C ASP A 198 -6.32 -3.26 15.51
N ASP A 199 -5.81 -2.85 14.34
CA ASP A 199 -6.55 -2.79 13.08
C ASP A 199 -6.33 -4.03 12.19
N ARG A 200 -5.29 -4.84 12.45
CA ARG A 200 -4.96 -6.02 11.61
C ARG A 200 -6.06 -7.06 11.56
N ARG A 201 -6.88 -7.15 12.62
CA ARG A 201 -8.05 -8.05 12.68
C ARG A 201 -9.11 -7.77 11.61
N TYR A 202 -9.08 -6.60 10.96
CA TYR A 202 -9.97 -6.27 9.86
C TYR A 202 -9.41 -6.62 8.47
N LEU A 203 -8.16 -7.11 8.41
CA LEU A 203 -7.42 -7.43 7.19
C LEU A 203 -7.05 -8.92 7.10
N ARG A 204 -7.87 -9.81 7.68
CA ARG A 204 -7.66 -11.27 7.60
C ARG A 204 -8.07 -11.78 6.21
N PHE A 205 -7.63 -12.96 5.78
CA PHE A 205 -7.99 -13.52 4.46
C PHE A 205 -7.94 -15.05 4.39
#